data_AF-A0A4Z0BJB0-F1
#
_entry.id   AF-A0A4Z0BJB0-F1
#
_cell.length_a   1.000
_cell.length_b   1.000
_cell.length_c   1.000
_cell.angle_alpha   90.00
_cell.angle_beta   90.00
_cell.angle_gamma   90.00
#
_symmetry.space_group_name_H-M   'P 1'
#
loop_
_entity.id
_entity.type
_entity.pdbx_description
1 polymer ?
#
loop_
_entity_poly.entity_id
_entity_poly.type
_entity_poly.pdbx_seq_one_letter_code
_entity_poly.pdbx_strand_id
1 'polypeptide(L)' 'MEELALVESAALHMESLEAAAERRFDSVHAEAVAAGDAERAKNTPELEQWLSAREQTDAAWSRWAQVMDAKPAA' A
#
# COMPACT_ATOMS: atom_id res chain seq x y z
N MET A 1 -23.29 9.87 0.92
CA MET A 1 -22.18 10.50 1.68
C MET A 1 -21.55 9.50 2.64
N GLU A 2 -22.34 8.69 3.35
CA GLU A 2 -21.84 7.64 4.24
C GLU A 2 -20.96 6.57 3.55
N GLU A 3 -21.37 6.10 2.36
CA GLU A 3 -20.56 5.15 1.58
C GLU A 3 -19.20 5.72 1.16
N LEU A 4 -19.16 6.99 0.74
CA LEU A 4 -17.93 7.67 0.34
C LEU A 4 -16.94 7.76 1.52
N ALA A 5 -17.42 8.19 2.68
CA ALA A 5 -16.60 8.28 3.89
C ALA A 5 -16.08 6.90 4.34
N LEU A 6 -16.88 5.84 4.16
CA LEU A 6 -16.45 4.48 4.47
C LEU A 6 -15.33 4.01 3.54
N VAL A 7 -15.47 4.19 2.23
CA VAL A 7 -14.43 3.75 1.27
C VAL A 7 -13.17 4.61 1.35
N GLU A 8 -13.30 5.89 1.68
CA GLU A 8 -12.15 6.78 1.98
C GLU A 8 -11.41 6.32 3.25
N SER A 9 -12.14 6.05 4.34
CA SER A 9 -11.53 5.53 5.56
C SER A 9 -10.83 4.18 5.34
N ALA A 10 -11.39 3.31 4.50
CA ALA A 10 -10.77 2.04 4.16
C ALA A 10 -9.47 2.23 3.34
N ALA A 11 -9.47 3.15 2.37
CA ALA A 11 -8.29 3.45 1.57
C ALA A 11 -7.16 4.05 2.41
N LEU A 12 -7.48 5.01 3.29
CA LEU A 12 -6.52 5.58 4.25
C LEU A 12 -5.96 4.53 5.21
N HIS A 13 -6.79 3.57 5.64
CA HIS A 13 -6.30 2.47 6.48
C HIS A 13 -5.31 1.59 5.72
N MET A 14 -5.59 1.24 4.46
CA MET A 14 -4.69 0.44 3.62
C MET A 14 -3.38 1.18 3.35
N GLU A 15 -3.43 2.48 3.04
CA GLU A 15 -2.24 3.32 2.87
C GLU A 15 -1.35 3.33 4.13
N SER A 16 -1.97 3.40 5.32
CA SER A 16 -1.22 3.29 6.57
C SER A 16 -0.56 1.91 6.76
N LEU A 17 -1.18 0.83 6.30
CA LEU A 17 -0.62 -0.52 6.36
C LEU A 17 0.52 -0.69 5.35
N GLU A 18 0.36 -0.17 4.14
CA GLU A 18 1.41 -0.13 3.13
C GLU A 18 2.64 0.62 3.63
N ALA A 19 2.47 1.83 4.17
CA ALA A 19 3.59 2.60 4.72
C ALA A 19 4.30 1.86 5.85
N ALA A 20 3.59 1.05 6.64
CA ALA A 20 4.20 0.21 7.67
C ALA A 20 4.97 -0.97 7.08
N ALA A 21 4.49 -1.58 5.99
CA ALA A 21 5.19 -2.65 5.28
C ALA A 21 6.44 -2.12 4.55
N GLU A 22 6.32 -0.96 3.88
CA GLU A 22 7.42 -0.27 3.20
C GLU A 22 8.58 -0.01 4.17
N ARG A 23 8.31 0.58 5.35
CA ARG A 23 9.35 0.82 6.36
C ARG A 23 10.08 -0.45 6.82
N ARG A 24 9.39 -1.60 6.86
CA ARG A 24 10.04 -2.88 7.20
C ARG A 24 10.94 -3.34 6.07
N PHE A 25 10.46 -3.26 4.83
CA PHE A 25 11.25 -3.58 3.65
C PHE A 25 12.46 -2.66 3.52
N ASP A 26 12.32 -1.36 3.75
CA ASP A 26 13.42 -0.38 3.72
C ASP A 26 14.54 -0.76 4.70
N SER A 27 14.19 -1.22 5.91
CA SER A 27 15.16 -1.68 6.89
C SER A 27 15.94 -2.89 6.36
N VAL A 28 15.24 -3.90 5.84
CA VAL A 28 15.86 -5.12 5.30
C VAL A 28 16.71 -4.81 4.07
N HIS A 29 16.24 -3.91 3.20
CA HIS A 29 16.97 -3.46 2.04
C HIS A 29 18.25 -2.69 2.43
N ALA A 30 18.16 -1.79 3.42
CA ALA A 30 19.33 -1.06 3.92
C ALA A 30 20.38 -2.00 4.54
N GLU A 31 19.96 -3.01 5.29
CA GLU A 31 20.85 -4.06 5.83
C GLU A 31 21.53 -4.86 4.71
N ALA A 32 20.78 -5.26 3.69
CA ALA A 32 21.29 -5.99 2.53
C ALA A 32 22.30 -5.15 1.72
N VAL A 33 22.01 -3.87 1.51
CA VAL A 33 22.93 -2.91 0.87
C VAL A 33 24.21 -2.74 1.69
N ALA A 34 24.10 -2.57 3.01
CA ALA A 34 25.25 -2.45 3.90
C ALA A 34 26.14 -3.71 3.90
N ALA A 35 25.54 -4.89 3.69
CA ALA A 35 26.24 -6.15 3.52
C ALA A 35 26.84 -6.37 2.12
N GLY A 36 26.62 -5.45 1.17
CA GLY A 36 27.08 -5.56 -0.22
C GLY A 36 26.27 -6.53 -1.08
N ASP A 37 25.07 -6.90 -0.65
CA ASP A 37 24.21 -7.90 -1.28
C ASP A 37 22.76 -7.39 -1.42
N ALA A 38 22.59 -6.27 -2.13
CA ALA A 38 21.28 -5.64 -2.32
C ALA A 38 20.26 -6.56 -3.02
N GLU A 39 20.73 -7.50 -3.86
CA GLU A 39 19.86 -8.46 -4.54
C GLU A 39 19.15 -9.41 -3.57
N ARG A 40 19.75 -9.67 -2.40
CA ARG A 40 19.11 -10.47 -1.35
C ARG A 40 17.78 -9.88 -0.89
N ALA A 41 17.65 -8.55 -0.83
CA ALA A 41 16.41 -7.89 -0.41
C ALA A 41 15.22 -8.22 -1.33
N LYS A 42 15.47 -8.51 -2.62
CA LYS A 42 14.42 -8.85 -3.59
C LYS A 42 13.74 -10.20 -3.33
N ASN A 43 14.35 -11.07 -2.54
CA ASN A 43 13.84 -12.40 -2.24
C ASN A 43 13.36 -12.50 -0.78
N THR A 44 12.92 -11.38 -0.20
CA THR A 44 12.53 -11.30 1.21
C THR A 44 11.01 -11.29 1.36
N PRO A 45 10.47 -11.92 2.42
CA PRO A 45 9.04 -11.81 2.74
C PRO A 45 8.57 -10.36 2.93
N GLU A 46 9.45 -9.46 3.34
CA GLU A 46 9.15 -8.03 3.52
C GLU A 46 8.83 -7.34 2.19
N LEU A 47 9.54 -7.67 1.11
CA LEU A 47 9.21 -7.16 -0.22
C LEU A 47 7.84 -7.68 -0.67
N GLU A 48 7.58 -8.99 -0.52
CA GLU A 48 6.29 -9.59 -0.90
C GLU A 48 5.13 -8.98 -0.11
N GLN A 49 5.31 -8.75 1.19
CA GLN A 49 4.32 -8.10 2.04
C GLN A 49 4.06 -6.65 1.62
N TRP A 50 5.11 -5.90 1.29
CA TRP A 50 4.95 -4.53 0.81
C TRP A 50 4.23 -4.47 -0.54
N LEU A 51 4.62 -5.31 -1.50
CA LEU A 51 3.94 -5.39 -2.80
C LEU A 51 2.46 -5.79 -2.66
N SER A 52 2.16 -6.76 -1.80
CA SER A 52 0.78 -7.15 -1.51
C SER A 52 -0.02 -6.03 -0.84
N ALA A 53 0.59 -5.27 0.07
CA ALA A 53 -0.07 -4.12 0.69
C ALA A 53 -0.35 -3.02 -0.34
N ARG A 54 0.61 -2.76 -1.24
CA ARG A 54 0.46 -1.78 -2.33
C ARG A 54 -0.67 -2.15 -3.28
N GLU A 55 -0.80 -3.42 -3.68
CA GLU A 55 -1.92 -3.89 -4.50
C GLU A 55 -3.28 -3.66 -3.81
N GLN A 56 -3.34 -3.87 -2.49
CA GLN A 56 -4.55 -3.64 -1.69
C GLN A 56 -4.87 -2.14 -1.56
N THR A 57 -3.88 -1.29 -1.38
CA THR A 57 -4.04 0.18 -1.38
C THR A 57 -4.57 0.67 -2.73
N ASP A 58 -3.97 0.21 -3.84
CA ASP A 58 -4.42 0.56 -5.19
C ASP A 58 -5.88 0.15 -5.43
N ALA A 59 -6.27 -1.06 -4.98
CA ALA A 59 -7.64 -1.54 -5.07
C ALA A 59 -8.61 -0.68 -4.24
N ALA A 60 -8.21 -0.26 -3.03
CA ALA A 60 -9.03 0.58 -2.16
C ALA A 60 -9.27 1.98 -2.75
N TRP A 61 -8.22 2.61 -3.29
CA TRP A 61 -8.35 3.91 -3.96
C TRP A 61 -9.13 3.83 -5.28
N SER A 62 -8.97 2.73 -6.04
CA SER A 62 -9.79 2.47 -7.22
C SER A 62 -11.28 2.39 -6.88
N ARG A 63 -11.63 1.73 -5.76
CA ARG A 63 -13.02 1.69 -5.28
C ARG A 63 -13.53 3.06 -4.85
N TRP A 64 -12.71 3.86 -4.15
CA TRP A 64 -13.08 5.24 -3.80
C TRP A 64 -13.36 6.08 -5.06
N ALA A 65 -12.51 5.97 -6.08
CA ALA A 65 -12.68 6.69 -7.35
C ALA A 65 -13.99 6.29 -8.05
N GLN A 66 -14.33 5.00 -8.09
CA GLN A 66 -15.60 4.52 -8.66
C GLN A 66 -16.83 5.11 -7.95
N VAL A 67 -16.81 5.21 -6.61
CA VAL A 67 -17.91 5.83 -5.84
C VAL A 67 -18.00 7.33 -6.10
N MET A 68 -16.87 8.01 -6.27
CA MET A 68 -16.82 9.42 -6.62
C MET A 68 -17.37 9.69 -8.03
N ASP A 69 -16.97 8.89 -9.02
CA ASP A 69 -17.39 9.02 -10.42
C ASP A 69 -18.88 8.67 -10.62
N ALA A 70 -19.41 7.73 -9.83
CA ALA A 70 -20.83 7.35 -9.87
C ALA A 70 -21.76 8.42 -9.26
N LYS A 71 -21.22 9.47 -8.65
CA LYS A 71 -22.01 10.55 -8.08
C LYS A 71 -22.55 11.43 -9.21
N PRO A 72 -23.88 11.57 -9.39
CA PRO A 72 -24.41 12.44 -10.42
C PRO A 72 -23.93 13.87 -10.19
N ALA A 73 -23.45 14.52 -11.25
CA ALA A 73 -23.16 15.95 -11.23
C ALA A 73 -24.46 16.68 -10.82
N ALA A 74 -24.43 17.31 -9.67
CA ALA A 74 -25.53 18.11 -9.14
C ALA A 74 -25.78 19.35 -10.01
#